data_AF-A0A661THW7-F1
#
_entry.id   AF-A0A661THW7-F1
#
_cell.length_a   1.000
_cell.length_b   1.000
_cell.length_c   1.000
_cell.angle_alpha   90.00
_cell.angle_beta   90.00
_cell.angle_gamma   90.00
#
_symmetry.space_group_name_H-M   'P 1'
#
loop_
_entity.id
_entity.type
_entity.pdbx_description
1 polymer ?
#
loop_
_entity_poly.entity_id
_entity_poly.type
_entity_poly.pdbx_seq_one_letter_code
_entity_poly.pdbx_strand_id
1 'polypeptide(L)'
;MIFSFGRRGLITYNLLGINTFNVYGLHSVLFAETITFFPIAYLTLKGVLAGIDPTVEDMAFSLGSSRGRVFRTITLPLAIPGLANSFLLLFAASLADFATPLILAGSRFPVLPTEAFLQITGLFDIRGGAVLSFILLVPAFSVFVLQRYWVSRKYYVTITGKAGAQTQIKSVTSRTGKIFLTVCILVSVSILYFYILLFYASIVKAFGANYQITLKHYTVVFTEGLKAIKDTLFIATIGMLLGGVYGVVVGYLVSKKTFISRSAMEIISMINYSLPGTIVGIAYLVAFNNPPIMITGTA
;
A
#
# COMPACT_ATOMS: atom_id res chain seq x y z
N MET A 1 -11.27 -7.24 -9.04
CA MET A 1 -12.30 -6.38 -9.71
C MET A 1 -12.83 -6.95 -11.01
N ILE A 2 -12.01 -7.15 -12.05
CA ILE A 2 -12.46 -7.58 -13.39
C ILE A 2 -13.30 -8.87 -13.36
N PHE A 3 -12.81 -9.92 -12.70
CA PHE A 3 -13.52 -11.20 -12.61
C PHE A 3 -14.86 -11.14 -11.86
N SER A 4 -15.05 -10.18 -10.95
CA SER A 4 -16.32 -10.04 -10.22
C SER A 4 -17.28 -9.08 -10.93
N PHE A 5 -16.77 -7.90 -11.32
CA PHE A 5 -17.58 -6.79 -11.77
C PHE A 5 -17.45 -6.43 -13.25
N GLY A 6 -16.56 -7.10 -13.99
CA GLY A 6 -16.41 -6.90 -15.43
C GLY A 6 -17.66 -7.27 -16.23
N ARG A 7 -17.64 -7.00 -17.53
CA ARG A 7 -18.78 -7.28 -18.44
C ARG A 7 -19.24 -8.75 -18.45
N ARG A 8 -18.33 -9.68 -18.12
CA ARG A 8 -18.61 -11.12 -17.93
C ARG A 8 -18.22 -11.58 -16.53
N GLY A 9 -18.37 -10.70 -15.53
CA GLY A 9 -18.02 -10.98 -14.14
C GLY A 9 -19.08 -11.80 -13.41
N LEU A 10 -18.69 -12.46 -12.31
CA LEU A 10 -19.61 -13.30 -11.52
C LEU A 10 -20.83 -12.51 -11.02
N ILE A 11 -20.62 -11.29 -10.50
CA ILE A 11 -21.69 -10.51 -9.91
C ILE A 11 -22.47 -9.78 -11.00
N THR A 12 -21.77 -9.05 -11.87
CA THR A 12 -22.44 -8.21 -12.87
C THR A 12 -23.20 -9.05 -13.89
N TYR A 13 -22.56 -10.08 -14.47
CA TYR A 13 -23.16 -10.88 -15.55
C TYR A 13 -23.98 -12.06 -15.02
N ASN A 14 -23.41 -12.96 -14.19
CA ASN A 14 -24.12 -14.18 -13.78
C ASN A 14 -25.22 -13.93 -12.74
N LEU A 15 -24.97 -13.03 -11.76
CA LEU A 15 -25.91 -12.81 -10.66
C LEU A 15 -26.96 -11.73 -10.99
N LEU A 16 -26.53 -10.60 -11.57
CA LEU A 16 -27.38 -9.42 -11.80
C LEU A 16 -27.86 -9.27 -13.26
N GLY A 17 -27.26 -9.98 -14.22
CA GLY A 17 -27.61 -9.86 -15.65
C GLY A 17 -27.28 -8.49 -16.28
N ILE A 18 -26.44 -7.69 -15.63
CA ILE A 18 -26.05 -6.36 -16.09
C ILE A 18 -24.82 -6.49 -17.01
N ASN A 19 -24.92 -6.01 -18.25
CA ASN A 19 -23.84 -6.13 -19.24
C ASN A 19 -23.17 -4.79 -19.55
N THR A 20 -23.74 -3.68 -19.06
CA THR A 20 -23.34 -2.30 -19.38
C THR A 20 -22.35 -1.72 -18.39
N PHE A 21 -22.15 -2.36 -17.23
CA PHE A 21 -21.27 -1.83 -16.19
C PHE A 21 -19.81 -1.81 -16.67
N ASN A 22 -19.18 -0.64 -16.53
CA ASN A 22 -17.78 -0.48 -16.86
C ASN A 22 -16.91 -0.64 -15.60
N VAL A 23 -16.10 -1.69 -15.59
CA VAL A 23 -15.14 -1.96 -14.49
C VAL A 23 -13.88 -1.11 -14.60
N TYR A 24 -13.64 -0.43 -15.73
CA TYR A 24 -12.45 0.41 -15.89
C TYR A 24 -12.73 1.84 -15.45
N GLY A 25 -11.77 2.43 -14.70
CA GLY A 25 -11.79 3.82 -14.25
C GLY A 25 -11.45 3.97 -12.77
N LEU A 26 -11.46 5.23 -12.31
CA LEU A 26 -11.09 5.64 -10.96
C LEU A 26 -11.81 4.84 -9.86
N HIS A 27 -13.11 4.58 -10.01
CA HIS A 27 -13.90 3.87 -8.99
C HIS A 27 -13.36 2.47 -8.70
N SER A 28 -12.93 1.74 -9.73
CA SER A 28 -12.42 0.38 -9.55
C SER A 28 -10.97 0.37 -9.07
N VAL A 29 -10.17 1.36 -9.45
CA VAL A 29 -8.82 1.58 -8.90
C VAL A 29 -8.92 1.88 -7.41
N LEU A 30 -9.72 2.89 -7.01
CA LEU A 30 -9.92 3.27 -5.61
C LEU A 30 -10.39 2.09 -4.76
N PHE A 31 -11.37 1.33 -5.25
CA PHE A 31 -11.90 0.19 -4.51
C PHE A 31 -10.87 -0.95 -4.40
N ALA A 32 -10.16 -1.24 -5.48
CA ALA A 32 -9.10 -2.26 -5.46
C ALA A 32 -7.97 -1.87 -4.50
N GLU A 33 -7.47 -0.64 -4.59
CA GLU A 33 -6.45 -0.13 -3.67
C GLU A 33 -6.93 -0.12 -2.22
N THR A 34 -8.18 0.28 -1.97
CA THR A 34 -8.76 0.25 -0.62
C THR A 34 -8.70 -1.15 -0.04
N ILE A 35 -9.11 -2.18 -0.79
CA ILE A 35 -9.06 -3.57 -0.34
C ILE A 35 -7.62 -4.06 -0.13
N THR A 36 -6.72 -3.73 -1.06
CA THR A 36 -5.30 -4.11 -0.99
C THR A 36 -4.61 -3.50 0.23
N PHE A 37 -4.85 -2.23 0.50
CA PHE A 37 -4.18 -1.49 1.58
C PHE A 37 -4.92 -1.52 2.92
N PHE A 38 -6.16 -2.01 2.97
CA PHE A 38 -6.94 -2.10 4.22
C PHE A 38 -6.22 -2.88 5.33
N PRO A 39 -5.63 -4.07 5.10
CA PRO A 39 -4.94 -4.81 6.17
C PRO A 39 -3.73 -4.05 6.71
N ILE A 40 -2.99 -3.37 5.83
CA ILE A 40 -1.82 -2.56 6.20
C ILE A 40 -2.29 -1.39 7.07
N ALA A 41 -3.34 -0.67 6.64
CA ALA A 41 -3.94 0.41 7.42
C ALA A 41 -4.43 -0.08 8.79
N TYR A 42 -5.07 -1.24 8.86
CA TYR A 42 -5.52 -1.82 10.11
C TYR A 42 -4.35 -2.11 11.06
N LEU A 43 -3.28 -2.74 10.57
CA LEU A 43 -2.12 -3.10 11.40
C LEU A 43 -1.41 -1.87 11.97
N THR A 44 -1.27 -0.80 11.17
CA THR A 44 -0.65 0.44 11.65
C THR A 44 -1.54 1.15 12.67
N LEU A 45 -2.84 1.26 12.39
CA LEU A 45 -3.79 1.93 13.29
C LEU A 45 -4.03 1.17 14.58
N LYS A 46 -4.03 -0.17 14.53
CA LYS A 46 -4.10 -1.01 15.73
C LYS A 46 -2.93 -0.72 16.67
N GLY A 47 -1.72 -0.59 16.14
CA GLY A 47 -0.54 -0.25 16.93
C GLY A 47 -0.65 1.13 17.59
N VAL A 48 -1.14 2.12 16.84
CA VAL A 48 -1.37 3.48 17.37
C VAL A 48 -2.38 3.48 18.50
N LEU A 49 -3.54 2.83 18.31
CA LEU A 49 -4.60 2.78 19.31
C LEU A 49 -4.20 1.95 20.54
N ALA A 50 -3.49 0.84 20.35
CA ALA A 50 -2.99 0.01 21.44
C ALA A 50 -1.90 0.70 22.29
N GLY A 51 -1.26 1.75 21.76
CA GLY A 51 -0.28 2.57 22.48
C GLY A 51 -0.90 3.67 23.33
N ILE A 52 -2.21 3.91 23.27
CA ILE A 52 -2.90 4.91 24.10
C ILE A 52 -3.16 4.29 25.48
N ASP A 53 -2.66 4.94 26.54
CA ASP A 53 -2.93 4.52 27.92
C ASP A 53 -4.43 4.63 28.22
N PRO A 54 -5.10 3.50 28.51
CA PRO A 54 -6.54 3.50 28.64
C PRO A 54 -7.00 4.04 30.01
N THR A 55 -6.09 4.28 30.97
CA THR A 55 -6.41 4.95 32.24
C THR A 55 -6.95 6.37 32.05
N VAL A 56 -6.53 7.06 30.98
CA VAL A 56 -7.01 8.41 30.65
C VAL A 56 -8.49 8.39 30.25
N GLU A 57 -8.92 7.33 29.56
CA GLU A 57 -10.33 7.12 29.23
C GLU A 57 -11.14 6.76 30.48
N ASP A 58 -10.61 5.88 31.34
CA ASP A 58 -11.27 5.48 32.59
C ASP A 58 -11.50 6.67 33.53
N MET A 59 -10.50 7.55 33.71
CA MET A 59 -10.65 8.79 34.49
C MET A 59 -11.77 9.68 33.95
N ALA A 60 -11.87 9.83 32.63
CA ALA A 60 -12.92 10.63 32.00
C ALA A 60 -14.32 10.00 32.19
N PHE A 61 -14.42 8.67 32.16
CA PHE A 61 -15.65 7.95 32.47
C PHE A 61 -16.05 8.10 33.94
N SER A 62 -15.10 8.07 34.88
CA SER A 62 -15.37 8.31 36.31
C SER A 62 -15.91 9.71 36.60
N LEU A 63 -15.52 10.71 35.79
CA LEU A 63 -16.06 12.07 35.84
C LEU A 63 -17.43 12.22 35.12
N GLY A 64 -18.04 11.13 34.68
CA GLY A 64 -19.35 11.14 34.02
C GLY A 64 -19.33 11.54 32.55
N SER A 65 -18.17 11.54 31.88
CA SER A 65 -18.10 11.83 30.44
C SER A 65 -18.77 10.75 29.61
N SER A 66 -19.52 11.15 28.57
CA SER A 66 -20.10 10.22 27.62
C SER A 66 -19.03 9.64 26.68
N ARG A 67 -19.24 8.41 26.18
CA ARG A 67 -18.32 7.72 25.24
C ARG A 67 -17.95 8.55 24.01
N GLY A 68 -18.93 9.27 23.44
CA GLY A 68 -18.69 10.15 22.29
C GLY A 68 -17.83 11.37 22.64
N ARG A 69 -17.94 11.90 23.87
CA ARG A 69 -17.07 12.95 24.38
C ARG A 69 -15.65 12.42 24.55
N VAL A 70 -15.47 11.30 25.28
CA VAL A 70 -14.16 10.64 25.48
C VAL A 70 -13.47 10.38 24.15
N PHE A 71 -14.16 9.80 23.16
CA PHE A 71 -13.59 9.57 21.83
C PHE A 71 -13.11 10.87 21.16
N ARG A 72 -13.93 11.94 21.17
CA ARG A 72 -13.60 13.20 20.48
C ARG A 72 -12.55 14.04 21.19
N THR A 73 -12.47 13.97 22.52
CA THR A 73 -11.58 14.85 23.31
C THR A 73 -10.31 14.16 23.78
N ILE A 74 -10.28 12.82 23.83
CA ILE A 74 -9.14 12.04 24.33
C ILE A 74 -8.63 11.11 23.22
N THR A 75 -9.41 10.08 22.86
CA THR A 75 -8.94 9.01 21.97
C THR A 75 -8.53 9.52 20.59
N LEU A 76 -9.38 10.29 19.91
CA LEU A 76 -9.13 10.80 18.56
C LEU A 76 -7.95 11.79 18.54
N PRO A 77 -7.90 12.84 19.39
CA PRO A 77 -6.74 13.74 19.44
C PRO A 77 -5.41 13.03 19.70
N LEU A 78 -5.39 12.04 20.60
CA LEU A 78 -4.20 11.23 20.87
C LEU A 78 -3.83 10.31 19.69
N ALA A 79 -4.82 9.82 18.94
CA ALA A 79 -4.60 9.00 17.75
C ALA A 79 -4.22 9.79 16.49
N ILE A 80 -4.59 11.08 16.38
CA ILE A 80 -4.36 11.91 15.17
C ILE A 80 -2.92 11.85 14.64
N PRO A 81 -1.86 11.99 15.47
CA PRO A 81 -0.49 11.91 14.98
C PRO A 81 -0.17 10.54 14.34
N GLY A 82 -0.64 9.45 14.94
CA GLY A 82 -0.46 8.11 14.41
C GLY A 82 -1.33 7.81 13.19
N LEU A 83 -2.55 8.36 13.15
CA LEU A 83 -3.44 8.35 11.98
C LEU A 83 -2.79 9.09 10.81
N ALA A 84 -2.22 10.27 11.05
CA ALA A 84 -1.50 11.06 10.03
C ALA A 84 -0.27 10.31 9.50
N ASN A 85 0.49 9.66 10.38
CA ASN A 85 1.62 8.81 9.96
C ASN A 85 1.16 7.65 9.07
N SER A 86 0.12 6.93 9.50
CA SER A 86 -0.45 5.81 8.75
C SER A 86 -1.01 6.27 7.41
N PHE A 87 -1.68 7.41 7.37
CA PHE A 87 -2.19 8.01 6.14
C PHE A 87 -1.07 8.35 5.16
N LEU A 88 0.00 9.01 5.59
CA LEU A 88 1.13 9.35 4.71
C LEU A 88 1.85 8.09 4.19
N LEU A 89 1.99 7.06 5.04
CA LEU A 89 2.53 5.76 4.63
C LEU A 89 1.68 5.12 3.52
N LEU A 90 0.37 5.04 3.72
CA LEU A 90 -0.57 4.45 2.75
C LEU A 90 -0.67 5.28 1.48
N PHE A 91 -0.60 6.61 1.59
CA PHE A 91 -0.58 7.52 0.46
C PHE A 91 0.67 7.30 -0.39
N ALA A 92 1.85 7.20 0.23
CA ALA A 92 3.09 6.89 -0.47
C ALA A 92 3.00 5.51 -1.16
N ALA A 93 2.43 4.51 -0.49
CA ALA A 93 2.24 3.17 -1.05
C ALA A 93 1.28 3.15 -2.25
N SER A 94 0.17 3.89 -2.19
CA SER A 94 -0.78 4.07 -3.31
C SER A 94 -0.14 4.83 -4.47
N LEU A 95 0.61 5.91 -4.19
CA LEU A 95 1.34 6.67 -5.22
C LEU A 95 2.40 5.82 -5.92
N ALA A 96 3.02 4.90 -5.17
CA ALA A 96 3.99 3.95 -5.71
C ALA A 96 3.34 2.75 -6.42
N ASP A 97 2.02 2.56 -6.33
CA ASP A 97 1.34 1.49 -7.03
C ASP A 97 1.24 1.78 -8.53
N PHE A 98 1.46 0.73 -9.30
CA PHE A 98 1.52 0.76 -10.75
C PHE A 98 0.66 -0.34 -11.35
N ALA A 99 0.68 -1.54 -10.77
CA ALA A 99 0.03 -2.71 -11.34
C ALA A 99 -1.51 -2.57 -11.31
N THR A 100 -2.07 -2.08 -10.20
CA THR A 100 -3.52 -1.89 -10.06
C THR A 100 -4.07 -0.92 -11.10
N PRO A 101 -3.56 0.32 -11.22
CA PRO A 101 -4.06 1.25 -12.22
C PRO A 101 -3.72 0.83 -13.66
N LEU A 102 -2.59 0.16 -13.92
CA LEU A 102 -2.27 -0.33 -15.28
C LEU A 102 -3.38 -1.22 -15.82
N ILE A 103 -3.95 -2.06 -14.96
CA ILE A 103 -4.99 -3.02 -15.31
C ILE A 103 -6.39 -2.39 -15.23
N LEU A 104 -6.67 -1.57 -14.20
CA LEU A 104 -8.04 -1.15 -13.87
C LEU A 104 -8.38 0.29 -14.27
N ALA A 105 -7.41 1.18 -14.44
CA ALA A 105 -7.70 2.58 -14.74
C ALA A 105 -8.23 2.74 -16.17
N GLY A 106 -7.68 1.93 -17.10
CA GLY A 106 -8.01 1.99 -18.53
C GLY A 106 -7.72 3.36 -19.14
N SER A 107 -8.16 3.59 -20.38
CA SER A 107 -7.94 4.87 -21.08
C SER A 107 -8.74 6.05 -20.52
N ARG A 108 -9.67 5.81 -19.59
CA ARG A 108 -10.55 6.83 -19.03
C ARG A 108 -9.96 7.55 -17.83
N PHE A 109 -8.98 6.95 -17.17
CA PHE A 109 -8.33 7.53 -16.00
C PHE A 109 -6.82 7.27 -16.05
N PRO A 110 -6.10 7.83 -17.04
CA PRO A 110 -4.66 7.65 -17.13
C PRO A 110 -3.98 8.22 -15.87
N VAL A 111 -3.10 7.44 -15.24
CA VAL A 111 -2.32 7.87 -14.08
C VAL A 111 -0.85 7.98 -14.44
N LEU A 112 -0.14 8.89 -13.77
CA LEU A 112 1.25 9.21 -14.07
C LEU A 112 2.18 7.98 -14.10
N PRO A 113 2.14 7.03 -13.13
CA PRO A 113 3.03 5.86 -13.16
C PRO A 113 2.81 4.98 -14.41
N THR A 114 1.55 4.81 -14.83
CA THR A 114 1.21 3.96 -15.98
C THR A 114 1.54 4.63 -17.29
N GLU A 115 1.26 5.93 -17.41
CA GLU A 115 1.60 6.71 -18.60
C GLU A 115 3.12 6.81 -18.80
N ALA A 116 3.89 7.05 -17.73
CA ALA A 116 5.35 7.10 -17.80
C ALA A 116 5.93 5.79 -18.34
N PHE A 117 5.40 4.66 -17.88
CA PHE A 117 5.79 3.34 -18.38
C PHE A 117 5.38 3.12 -19.83
N LEU A 118 4.11 3.39 -20.18
CA LEU A 118 3.58 3.16 -21.52
C LEU A 118 4.23 4.05 -22.58
N GLN A 119 4.68 5.25 -22.23
CA GLN A 119 5.46 6.08 -23.15
C GLN A 119 6.78 5.42 -23.54
N ILE A 120 7.45 4.75 -22.60
CA ILE A 120 8.74 4.10 -22.85
C ILE A 120 8.54 2.77 -23.56
N THR A 121 7.66 1.91 -23.04
CA THR A 121 7.51 0.53 -23.55
C THR A 121 6.56 0.43 -24.74
N GLY A 122 5.57 1.32 -24.83
CA GLY A 122 4.56 1.32 -25.88
C GLY A 122 4.89 2.28 -27.02
N LEU A 123 5.34 3.50 -26.71
CA LEU A 123 5.64 4.53 -27.71
C LEU A 123 7.13 4.69 -28.02
N PHE A 124 8.02 4.00 -27.29
CA PHE A 124 9.48 4.14 -27.39
C PHE A 124 9.99 5.57 -27.16
N ASP A 125 9.19 6.41 -26.49
CA ASP A 125 9.55 7.78 -26.13
C ASP A 125 10.13 7.83 -24.72
N ILE A 126 11.44 7.60 -24.65
CA ILE A 126 12.21 7.66 -23.40
C ILE A 126 12.15 9.08 -22.79
N ARG A 127 12.13 10.11 -23.62
CA ARG A 127 12.14 11.51 -23.15
C ARG A 127 10.84 11.86 -22.48
N GLY A 128 9.72 11.56 -23.12
CA GLY A 128 8.40 11.81 -22.55
C GLY A 128 8.15 10.98 -21.28
N GLY A 129 8.57 9.71 -21.25
CA GLY A 129 8.52 8.88 -20.05
C GLY A 129 9.35 9.42 -18.89
N ALA A 130 10.53 9.99 -19.18
CA ALA A 130 11.37 10.66 -18.18
C ALA A 130 10.70 11.93 -17.62
N VAL A 131 10.05 12.73 -18.47
CA VAL A 131 9.30 13.93 -18.04
C VAL A 131 8.15 13.55 -17.10
N LEU A 132 7.36 12.53 -17.44
CA LEU A 132 6.27 12.05 -16.59
C LEU A 132 6.78 11.50 -15.26
N SER A 133 7.91 10.80 -15.27
CA SER A 133 8.57 10.30 -14.05
C SER A 133 9.06 11.45 -13.17
N PHE A 134 9.58 12.52 -13.76
CA PHE A 134 9.99 13.72 -13.03
C PHE A 134 8.78 14.46 -12.44
N ILE A 135 7.65 14.51 -13.14
CA ILE A 135 6.40 15.07 -12.60
C ILE A 135 5.90 14.24 -11.42
N LEU A 136 5.95 12.90 -11.50
CA LEU A 136 5.56 12.00 -10.41
C LEU A 136 6.49 12.10 -9.19
N LEU A 137 7.73 12.56 -9.40
CA LEU A 137 8.70 12.83 -8.35
C LEU A 137 8.19 13.93 -7.39
N VAL A 138 7.54 14.97 -7.92
CA VAL A 138 7.06 16.11 -7.13
C VAL A 138 6.09 15.70 -6.02
N PRO A 139 4.99 14.96 -6.27
CA PRO A 139 4.09 14.53 -5.21
C PRO A 139 4.76 13.49 -4.29
N ALA A 140 5.62 12.59 -4.80
CA ALA A 140 6.35 11.64 -3.95
C ALA A 140 7.25 12.35 -2.92
N PHE A 141 8.05 13.34 -3.38
CA PHE A 141 8.88 14.15 -2.49
C PHE A 141 8.05 15.01 -1.54
N SER A 142 6.92 15.55 -2.00
CA SER A 142 6.03 16.35 -1.16
C SER A 142 5.53 15.52 0.03
N VAL A 143 5.12 14.28 -0.20
CA VAL A 143 4.69 13.35 0.85
C VAL A 143 5.83 13.00 1.78
N PHE A 144 7.02 12.73 1.24
CA PHE A 144 8.22 12.46 2.04
C PHE A 144 8.55 13.63 2.98
N VAL A 145 8.56 14.86 2.47
CA VAL A 145 8.79 16.08 3.25
C VAL A 145 7.71 16.24 4.31
N LEU A 146 6.43 16.06 3.97
CA LEU A 146 5.33 16.13 4.94
C LEU A 146 5.49 15.08 6.05
N GLN A 147 5.85 13.85 5.70
CA GLN A 147 6.10 12.78 6.66
C GLN A 147 7.28 13.12 7.58
N ARG A 148 8.38 13.62 7.01
CA ARG A 148 9.59 13.97 7.77
C ARG A 148 9.35 15.15 8.73
N TYR A 149 8.72 16.22 8.28
CA TYR A 149 8.61 17.45 9.07
C TYR A 149 7.40 17.49 10.00
N TRP A 150 6.26 16.93 9.58
CA TRP A 150 5.01 17.06 10.33
C TRP A 150 4.76 15.90 11.30
N VAL A 151 5.19 14.69 10.94
CA VAL A 151 4.94 13.48 11.74
C VAL A 151 6.10 13.15 12.68
N SER A 152 7.36 13.29 12.22
CA SER A 152 8.54 12.96 13.06
C SER A 152 8.70 13.85 14.31
N ARG A 153 7.98 14.97 14.41
CA ARG A 153 8.03 15.90 15.55
C ARG A 153 6.96 15.65 16.62
N LYS A 154 6.00 14.74 16.39
CA LYS A 154 4.88 14.48 17.32
C LYS A 154 4.94 13.08 17.94
N TYR A 155 6.11 12.69 18.45
CA TYR A 155 6.19 11.64 19.46
C TYR A 155 5.56 12.16 20.74
N TYR A 156 4.24 12.00 20.88
CA TYR A 156 3.59 12.20 22.17
C TYR A 156 4.09 11.11 23.11
N VAL A 157 4.73 11.56 24.18
CA VAL A 157 5.45 10.83 25.23
C VAL A 157 4.54 9.88 26.04
N THR A 158 3.33 9.58 25.57
CA THR A 158 2.36 8.71 26.25
C THR A 158 2.53 7.22 25.97
N ILE A 159 3.35 6.81 24.99
CA ILE A 159 3.56 5.37 24.65
C ILE A 159 4.57 4.67 25.58
N THR A 160 5.17 5.40 26.54
CA THR A 160 6.21 4.84 27.44
C THR A 160 5.66 4.32 28.77
N GLY A 161 4.38 4.53 29.08
CA GLY A 161 3.74 4.12 30.33
C GLY A 161 3.03 2.77 30.21
N LYS A 162 3.70 1.68 30.57
CA LYS A 162 3.13 0.39 31.00
C LYS A 162 1.82 -0.04 30.27
N ALA A 163 1.95 -0.54 29.05
CA ALA A 163 0.88 -1.30 28.38
C ALA A 163 0.52 -2.54 29.22
N GLY A 164 -0.48 -2.41 30.10
CA GLY A 164 -0.81 -3.49 31.04
C GLY A 164 -2.04 -3.28 31.92
N ALA A 165 -2.56 -2.05 32.04
CA ALA A 165 -3.86 -1.85 32.66
C ALA A 165 -4.96 -2.30 31.67
N GLN A 166 -5.47 -3.52 31.84
CA GLN A 166 -6.74 -3.88 31.21
C GLN A 166 -7.83 -3.03 31.84
N THR A 167 -8.49 -2.19 31.04
CA THR A 167 -9.63 -1.42 31.53
C THR A 167 -10.85 -2.31 31.66
N GLN A 168 -11.58 -2.09 32.76
CA GLN A 168 -12.85 -2.77 33.01
C GLN A 168 -14.01 -2.09 32.24
N ILE A 169 -13.82 -0.83 31.84
CA ILE A 169 -14.86 -0.02 31.19
C ILE A 169 -14.81 -0.23 29.68
N LYS A 170 -15.86 -0.83 29.12
CA LYS A 170 -16.02 -0.93 27.66
C LYS A 170 -16.30 0.45 27.05
N SER A 171 -15.38 0.90 26.21
CA SER A 171 -15.43 2.16 25.46
C SER A 171 -16.64 2.27 24.52
N VAL A 172 -17.24 1.14 24.13
CA VAL A 172 -18.39 1.09 23.21
C VAL A 172 -19.57 0.35 23.84
N THR A 173 -20.79 0.86 23.60
CA THR A 173 -22.04 0.21 24.01
C THR A 173 -22.24 -1.12 23.26
N SER A 174 -22.89 -2.11 23.87
CA SER A 174 -23.13 -3.44 23.27
C SER A 174 -23.75 -3.40 21.87
N ARG A 175 -24.73 -2.51 21.62
CA ARG A 175 -25.35 -2.34 20.27
C ARG A 175 -24.35 -1.80 19.24
N THR A 176 -23.65 -0.72 19.58
CA THR A 176 -22.65 -0.11 18.69
C THR A 176 -21.47 -1.04 18.44
N GLY A 177 -21.07 -1.83 19.44
CA GLY A 177 -20.05 -2.87 19.30
C GLY A 177 -20.46 -3.96 18.30
N LYS A 178 -21.72 -4.40 18.32
CA LYS A 178 -22.26 -5.33 17.32
C LYS A 178 -22.25 -4.73 15.91
N ILE A 179 -22.62 -3.45 15.75
CA ILE A 179 -22.59 -2.78 14.45
C ILE A 179 -21.16 -2.76 13.89
N PHE A 180 -20.18 -2.33 14.69
CA PHE A 180 -18.78 -2.32 14.26
C PHE A 180 -18.25 -3.72 13.96
N LEU A 181 -18.59 -4.72 14.79
CA LEU A 181 -18.22 -6.10 14.53
C LEU A 181 -18.80 -6.59 13.21
N THR A 182 -20.08 -6.31 12.92
CA THR A 182 -20.70 -6.68 11.65
C THR A 182 -19.99 -6.01 10.47
N VAL A 183 -19.63 -4.73 10.58
CA VAL A 183 -18.86 -4.03 9.54
C VAL A 183 -17.48 -4.66 9.35
N CYS A 184 -16.76 -4.96 10.43
CA CYS A 184 -15.46 -5.62 10.37
C CYS A 184 -15.54 -7.01 9.73
N ILE A 185 -16.56 -7.80 10.08
CA ILE A 185 -16.83 -9.11 9.47
C ILE A 185 -17.12 -8.92 7.99
N LEU A 186 -17.97 -7.96 7.62
CA LEU A 186 -18.32 -7.71 6.21
C LEU A 186 -17.10 -7.30 5.38
N VAL A 187 -16.23 -6.42 5.90
CA VAL A 187 -14.98 -6.06 5.23
C VAL A 187 -14.04 -7.26 5.12
N SER A 188 -13.91 -8.05 6.18
CA SER A 188 -13.06 -9.25 6.17
C SER A 188 -13.56 -10.29 5.16
N VAL A 189 -14.87 -10.52 5.10
CA VAL A 189 -15.52 -11.39 4.12
C VAL A 189 -15.32 -10.86 2.70
N SER A 190 -15.42 -9.54 2.49
CA SER A 190 -15.15 -8.91 1.19
C SER A 190 -13.71 -9.15 0.73
N ILE A 191 -12.73 -8.95 1.61
CA ILE A 191 -11.31 -9.21 1.31
C ILE A 191 -11.10 -10.69 0.98
N LEU A 192 -11.63 -11.61 1.81
CA LEU A 192 -11.55 -13.05 1.58
C LEU A 192 -12.22 -13.46 0.27
N TYR A 193 -13.35 -12.86 -0.08
CA TYR A 193 -14.04 -13.10 -1.35
C TYR A 193 -13.12 -12.80 -2.54
N PHE A 194 -12.41 -11.67 -2.55
CA PHE A 194 -11.49 -11.37 -3.66
C PHE A 194 -10.32 -12.34 -3.74
N TYR A 195 -9.75 -12.77 -2.61
CA TYR A 195 -8.69 -13.78 -2.60
C TYR A 195 -9.16 -15.15 -3.09
N ILE A 196 -10.33 -15.60 -2.63
CA ILE A 196 -10.96 -16.84 -3.10
C ILE A 196 -11.25 -16.76 -4.59
N LEU A 197 -11.72 -15.62 -5.08
CA LEU A 197 -12.05 -15.41 -6.48
C LEU A 197 -10.80 -15.37 -7.38
N LEU A 198 -9.68 -14.83 -6.89
CA LEU A 198 -8.38 -14.95 -7.57
C LEU A 198 -7.92 -16.40 -7.66
N PHE A 199 -8.03 -17.16 -6.56
CA PHE A 199 -7.71 -18.58 -6.57
C PHE A 199 -8.61 -19.37 -7.52
N TYR A 200 -9.91 -19.13 -7.49
CA TYR A 200 -10.88 -19.74 -8.40
C TYR A 200 -10.58 -19.40 -9.86
N ALA A 201 -10.21 -18.15 -10.16
CA ALA A 201 -9.83 -17.75 -11.51
C ALA A 201 -8.56 -18.48 -12.01
N SER A 202 -7.63 -18.82 -11.11
CA SER A 202 -6.41 -19.55 -11.45
C SER A 202 -6.65 -21.01 -11.89
N ILE A 203 -7.78 -21.62 -11.49
CA ILE A 203 -8.10 -23.03 -11.80
C ILE A 203 -9.13 -23.18 -12.92
N VAL A 204 -9.64 -22.07 -13.47
CA VAL A 204 -10.67 -22.06 -14.51
C VAL A 204 -10.06 -21.77 -15.88
N LYS A 205 -10.50 -22.49 -16.91
CA LYS A 205 -9.94 -22.40 -18.27
C LYS A 205 -10.02 -20.99 -18.86
N ALA A 206 -11.20 -20.37 -18.81
CA ALA A 206 -11.39 -19.00 -19.25
C ALA A 206 -12.50 -18.35 -18.44
N PHE A 207 -12.13 -17.53 -17.46
CA PHE A 207 -13.09 -16.88 -16.59
C PHE A 207 -14.11 -16.05 -17.39
N GLY A 208 -15.41 -16.21 -17.12
CA GLY A 208 -16.48 -15.53 -17.84
C GLY A 208 -16.85 -16.14 -19.20
N ALA A 209 -16.14 -17.16 -19.68
CA ALA A 209 -16.46 -17.86 -20.94
C ALA A 209 -16.59 -19.37 -20.76
N ASN A 210 -15.64 -20.00 -20.07
CA ASN A 210 -15.61 -21.44 -19.82
C ASN A 210 -15.12 -21.72 -18.40
N TYR A 211 -16.04 -22.16 -17.54
CA TYR A 211 -15.81 -22.49 -16.13
C TYR A 211 -15.27 -23.92 -15.89
N GLN A 212 -14.83 -24.63 -16.94
CA GLN A 212 -14.17 -25.92 -16.79
C GLN A 212 -12.86 -25.78 -15.99
N ILE A 213 -12.72 -26.65 -14.99
CA ILE A 213 -11.52 -26.72 -14.16
C ILE A 213 -10.35 -27.22 -15.01
N THR A 214 -9.23 -26.53 -14.96
CA THR A 214 -8.00 -26.88 -15.68
C THR A 214 -6.77 -26.49 -14.87
N LEU A 215 -5.71 -27.29 -14.97
CA LEU A 215 -4.41 -27.00 -14.38
C LEU A 215 -3.38 -26.51 -15.42
N LYS A 216 -3.80 -26.28 -16.66
CA LYS A 216 -2.92 -25.83 -17.75
C LYS A 216 -2.25 -24.48 -17.48
N HIS A 217 -2.87 -23.60 -16.70
CA HIS A 217 -2.25 -22.31 -16.32
C HIS A 217 -0.98 -22.54 -15.50
N TYR A 218 -0.97 -23.54 -14.61
CA TYR A 218 0.21 -23.87 -13.80
C TYR A 218 1.34 -24.45 -14.64
N THR A 219 1.04 -25.26 -15.66
CA THR A 219 2.10 -25.77 -16.55
C THR A 219 2.84 -24.63 -17.26
N VAL A 220 2.11 -23.60 -17.74
CA VAL A 220 2.72 -22.41 -18.36
C VAL A 220 3.57 -21.62 -17.37
N VAL A 221 3.09 -21.47 -16.13
CA VAL A 221 3.85 -20.79 -15.06
C VAL A 221 5.18 -21.49 -14.78
N PHE A 222 5.22 -22.83 -14.77
CA PHE A 222 6.44 -23.59 -14.50
C PHE A 222 7.35 -23.78 -15.72
N THR A 223 6.87 -23.54 -16.95
CA THR A 223 7.70 -23.58 -18.16
C THR A 223 8.22 -22.20 -18.56
N GLU A 224 7.32 -21.25 -18.81
CA GLU A 224 7.63 -19.91 -19.31
C GLU A 224 7.88 -18.92 -18.16
N GLY A 225 7.07 -19.02 -17.10
CA GLY A 225 7.15 -18.11 -15.95
C GLY A 225 8.32 -18.37 -15.01
N LEU A 226 9.00 -19.52 -15.13
CA LEU A 226 10.01 -19.95 -14.17
C LEU A 226 11.22 -19.00 -14.13
N LYS A 227 11.62 -18.42 -15.28
CA LYS A 227 12.69 -17.41 -15.34
C LYS A 227 12.32 -16.20 -14.49
N ALA A 228 11.13 -15.62 -14.70
CA ALA A 228 10.65 -14.47 -13.94
C ALA A 228 10.53 -14.75 -12.43
N ILE A 229 10.06 -15.94 -12.05
CA ILE A 229 10.01 -16.37 -10.63
C ILE A 229 11.41 -16.44 -10.04
N LYS A 230 12.37 -17.07 -10.74
CA LYS A 230 13.75 -17.20 -10.28
C LYS A 230 14.43 -15.84 -10.16
N ASP A 231 14.30 -14.98 -11.18
CA ASP A 231 14.91 -13.66 -11.20
C ASP A 231 14.36 -12.79 -10.06
N THR A 232 13.04 -12.80 -9.86
CA THR A 232 12.40 -12.06 -8.77
C THR A 232 12.85 -12.56 -7.40
N LEU A 233 12.89 -13.88 -7.20
CA LEU A 233 13.31 -14.47 -5.93
C LEU A 233 14.79 -14.22 -5.65
N PHE A 234 15.64 -14.31 -6.66
CA PHE A 234 17.08 -14.05 -6.57
C PHE A 234 17.35 -12.59 -6.20
N ILE A 235 16.74 -11.64 -6.93
CA ILE A 235 16.86 -10.20 -6.66
C ILE A 235 16.32 -9.87 -5.26
N ALA A 236 15.16 -10.42 -4.88
CA ALA A 236 14.58 -10.21 -3.56
C ALA A 236 15.48 -10.74 -2.43
N THR A 237 16.08 -11.92 -2.62
CA THR A 237 16.96 -12.53 -1.61
C THR A 237 18.24 -11.74 -1.43
N ILE A 238 18.93 -11.39 -2.52
CA ILE A 238 20.15 -10.57 -2.46
C ILE A 238 19.85 -9.18 -1.93
N GLY A 239 18.78 -8.56 -2.42
CA GLY A 239 18.33 -7.25 -1.97
C GLY A 239 17.99 -7.24 -0.48
N MET A 240 17.33 -8.28 0.04
CA MET A 240 17.03 -8.43 1.46
C MET A 240 18.31 -8.54 2.30
N LEU A 241 19.29 -9.35 1.87
CA LEU A 241 20.53 -9.54 2.63
C LEU A 241 21.38 -8.26 2.65
N LEU A 242 21.67 -7.69 1.48
CA LEU A 242 22.48 -6.48 1.35
C LEU A 242 21.77 -5.27 1.96
N GLY A 243 20.49 -5.09 1.64
CA GLY A 243 19.66 -4.01 2.15
C GLY A 243 19.44 -4.10 3.66
N GLY A 244 19.28 -5.32 4.19
CA GLY A 244 19.16 -5.56 5.63
C GLY A 244 20.42 -5.17 6.39
N VAL A 245 21.60 -5.63 5.93
CA VAL A 245 22.89 -5.25 6.52
C VAL A 245 23.10 -3.74 6.42
N TYR A 246 22.87 -3.14 5.25
CA TYR A 246 22.97 -1.70 5.03
C TYR A 246 22.06 -0.92 5.99
N GLY A 247 20.79 -1.33 6.10
CA GLY A 247 19.81 -0.71 6.98
C GLY A 247 20.19 -0.77 8.45
N VAL A 248 20.73 -1.90 8.93
CA VAL A 248 21.22 -2.05 10.30
C VAL A 248 22.42 -1.13 10.55
N VAL A 249 23.38 -1.07 9.62
CA VAL A 249 24.57 -0.21 9.74
C VAL A 249 24.17 1.27 9.77
N VAL A 250 23.36 1.72 8.81
CA VAL A 250 22.88 3.10 8.74
C VAL A 250 22.05 3.43 9.98
N GLY A 251 21.13 2.56 10.37
CA GLY A 251 20.29 2.73 11.57
C GLY A 251 21.12 2.84 12.84
N TYR A 252 22.16 2.00 12.99
CA TYR A 252 23.08 2.08 14.11
C TYR A 252 23.85 3.41 14.12
N LEU A 253 24.45 3.81 13.00
CA LEU A 253 25.21 5.05 12.89
C LEU A 253 24.33 6.29 13.15
N VAL A 254 23.13 6.33 12.54
CA VAL A 254 22.18 7.44 12.71
C VAL A 254 21.57 7.44 14.12
N SER A 255 21.44 6.32 14.81
CA SER A 255 20.88 6.30 16.18
C SER A 255 21.92 6.57 17.26
N LYS A 256 23.14 6.04 17.11
CA LYS A 256 24.15 5.97 18.19
C LYS A 256 25.32 6.93 18.03
N LYS A 257 25.56 7.50 16.84
CA LYS A 257 26.69 8.40 16.58
C LYS A 257 26.22 9.81 16.24
N THR A 258 27.02 10.80 16.63
CA THR A 258 26.83 12.21 16.26
C THR A 258 27.96 12.62 15.31
N PHE A 259 27.61 13.04 14.10
CA PHE A 259 28.55 13.51 13.08
C PHE A 259 27.86 14.52 12.15
N ILE A 260 28.65 15.36 11.48
CA ILE A 260 28.17 16.53 10.71
C ILE A 260 27.19 16.13 9.58
N SER A 261 27.47 15.03 8.87
CA SER A 261 26.64 14.53 7.76
C SER A 261 25.54 13.55 8.16
N ARG A 262 25.23 13.40 9.46
CA ARG A 262 24.20 12.46 9.95
C ARG A 262 22.83 12.68 9.33
N SER A 263 22.41 13.94 9.27
CA SER A 263 21.12 14.32 8.69
C SER A 263 21.06 14.01 7.19
N ALA A 264 22.15 14.26 6.46
CA ALA A 264 22.23 13.95 5.03
C ALA A 264 22.15 12.43 4.79
N MET A 265 22.87 11.63 5.59
CA MET A 265 22.84 10.17 5.47
C MET A 265 21.44 9.60 5.78
N GLU A 266 20.76 10.15 6.78
CA GLU A 266 19.37 9.78 7.09
C GLU A 266 18.41 10.14 5.95
N ILE A 267 18.50 11.36 5.40
CA ILE A 267 17.65 11.81 4.28
C ILE A 267 17.89 10.96 3.03
N ILE A 268 19.14 10.73 2.63
CA ILE A 268 19.50 9.91 1.46
C ILE A 268 19.05 8.46 1.64
N SER A 269 19.00 7.97 2.88
CA SER A 269 18.51 6.60 3.12
C SER A 269 16.99 6.53 3.06
N MET A 270 16.27 7.53 3.60
CA MET A 270 14.81 7.54 3.59
C MET A 270 14.21 7.92 2.22
N ILE A 271 14.92 8.70 1.39
CA ILE A 271 14.45 9.11 0.06
C ILE A 271 14.19 7.87 -0.82
N ASN A 272 15.07 6.86 -0.74
CA ASN A 272 14.98 5.62 -1.51
C ASN A 272 13.72 4.81 -1.16
N TYR A 273 13.23 4.94 0.07
CA TYR A 273 11.97 4.34 0.50
C TYR A 273 10.75 5.06 -0.08
N SER A 274 10.84 6.37 -0.25
CA SER A 274 9.72 7.21 -0.70
C SER A 274 9.54 7.24 -2.22
N LEU A 275 10.56 6.86 -2.99
CA LEU A 275 10.51 6.88 -4.44
C LEU A 275 9.72 5.68 -4.98
N PRO A 276 8.69 5.90 -5.81
CA PRO A 276 8.04 4.83 -6.55
C PRO A 276 9.04 4.00 -7.35
N GLY A 277 8.92 2.67 -7.27
CA GLY A 277 9.81 1.75 -7.98
C GLY A 277 9.81 1.95 -9.50
N THR A 278 8.68 2.41 -10.06
CA THR A 278 8.58 2.79 -11.47
C THR A 278 9.50 3.94 -11.84
N ILE A 279 9.56 5.00 -11.02
CA ILE A 279 10.47 6.14 -11.24
C ILE A 279 11.91 5.66 -11.19
N VAL A 280 12.25 4.85 -10.19
CA VAL A 280 13.61 4.32 -10.04
C VAL A 280 13.99 3.49 -11.26
N GLY A 281 13.11 2.59 -11.71
CA GLY A 281 13.32 1.78 -12.92
C GLY A 281 13.52 2.63 -14.17
N ILE A 282 12.68 3.66 -14.38
CA ILE A 282 12.79 4.58 -15.51
C ILE A 282 14.08 5.41 -15.42
N ALA A 283 14.45 5.87 -14.23
CA ALA A 283 15.70 6.60 -14.01
C ALA A 283 16.92 5.74 -14.34
N TYR A 284 16.91 4.45 -13.97
CA TYR A 284 17.96 3.50 -14.38
C TYR A 284 18.01 3.33 -15.89
N LEU A 285 16.86 3.15 -16.55
CA LEU A 285 16.81 3.07 -18.01
C LEU A 285 17.41 4.30 -18.66
N VAL A 286 17.03 5.50 -18.23
CA VAL A 286 17.53 6.77 -18.78
C VAL A 286 19.03 6.95 -18.50
N ALA A 287 19.48 6.64 -17.29
CA ALA A 287 20.86 6.84 -16.86
C ALA A 287 21.85 5.89 -17.55
N PHE A 288 21.45 4.63 -17.77
CA PHE A 288 22.31 3.58 -18.32
C PHE A 288 21.97 3.23 -19.78
N ASN A 289 21.28 4.12 -20.49
CA ASN A 289 20.99 3.95 -21.92
C ASN A 289 22.18 4.30 -22.82
N ASN A 290 23.14 5.05 -22.31
CA ASN A 290 24.28 5.57 -23.07
C ASN A 290 25.61 5.09 -22.45
N PRO A 291 26.71 5.02 -23.24
CA PRO A 291 28.04 4.72 -22.72
C PRO A 291 28.46 5.70 -21.60
N PRO A 292 29.35 5.30 -20.65
CA PRO A 292 30.28 4.16 -20.71
C PRO A 292 29.75 2.83 -20.17
N ILE A 293 28.65 2.84 -19.42
CA ILE A 293 28.05 1.62 -18.86
C ILE A 293 26.63 1.50 -19.43
N MET A 294 26.47 0.63 -20.43
CA MET A 294 25.18 0.37 -21.08
C MET A 294 24.61 -0.93 -20.53
N ILE A 295 23.58 -0.83 -19.70
CA ILE A 295 22.91 -2.00 -19.07
C ILE A 295 21.51 -2.20 -19.67
N THR A 296 21.00 -1.22 -20.42
CA THR A 296 19.71 -1.33 -21.11
C THR A 296 19.76 -2.40 -22.21
N GLY A 297 18.73 -3.25 -22.29
CA GLY A 297 18.58 -4.27 -23.34
C GLY A 297 19.45 -5.53 -23.17
N THR A 298 20.01 -5.79 -21.98
CA THR A 298 20.91 -6.93 -21.71
C THR A 298 20.22 -8.22 -21.24
N ALA A 299 18.89 -8.33 -21.34
CA ALA A 299 18.09 -9.44 -20.78
C ALA A 299 17.09 -10.06 -21.76
#